data_AF-A0A0E3SH19-F1
#
_entry.id   AF-A0A0E3SH19-F1
#
_cell.length_a   1.000
_cell.length_b   1.000
_cell.length_c   1.000
_cell.angle_alpha   90.00
_cell.angle_beta   90.00
_cell.angle_gamma   90.00
#
_symmetry.space_group_name_H-M   'P 1'
#
loop_
_entity.id
_entity.type
_entity.pdbx_description
1 polymer ?
#
loop_
_entity_poly.entity_id
_entity_poly.type
_entity_poly.pdbx_seq_one_letter_code
_entity_poly.pdbx_strand_id
1 'polypeptide(L)'
;MANDGEEIGEVLITPLSRLLGEVGRSIAETQRALDLNSIKTQIEIEEEKALSEYDIQAAWYHIPEVDLELKMSLTVKLEEERDSKNQIRGYRPVLNASPLNASYNSLYSYDVQGSSCIKAKIVSIPASSKVREG
;
A
#
# COMPACT_ATOMS: atom_id res chain seq x y z
N MET A 1 25.22 -0.15 -21.03
CA MET A 1 25.22 -0.52 -19.61
C MET A 1 23.90 -0.04 -19.06
N ALA A 2 22.89 -0.89 -19.03
CA ALA A 2 21.67 -0.59 -18.29
C ALA A 2 22.08 -0.40 -16.83
N ASN A 3 21.65 0.70 -16.24
CA ASN A 3 22.01 1.04 -14.87
C ASN A 3 21.15 0.15 -13.97
N ASP A 4 21.73 -0.91 -13.40
CA ASP A 4 21.01 -1.90 -12.58
C ASP A 4 20.13 -1.26 -11.48
N GLY A 5 20.50 -0.05 -11.01
CA GLY A 5 19.70 0.73 -10.06
C GLY A 5 18.42 1.35 -10.62
N GLU A 6 18.37 1.65 -11.92
CA GLU A 6 17.18 2.16 -12.62
C GLU A 6 16.12 1.05 -12.80
N GLU A 7 16.57 -0.17 -13.11
CA GLU A 7 15.71 -1.34 -13.28
C GLU A 7 15.07 -1.79 -11.96
N ILE A 8 15.81 -1.74 -10.84
CA ILE A 8 15.27 -1.98 -9.49
C ILE A 8 14.23 -0.92 -9.11
N GLY A 9 14.48 0.34 -9.46
CA GLY A 9 13.57 1.46 -9.18
C GLY A 9 12.23 1.31 -9.87
N GLU A 10 12.24 0.90 -11.13
CA GLU A 10 11.02 0.68 -11.92
C GLU A 10 10.27 -0.58 -11.48
N VAL A 11 10.96 -1.69 -11.24
CA VAL A 11 10.33 -2.98 -10.95
C VAL A 11 9.81 -3.08 -9.51
N LEU A 12 10.51 -2.48 -8.53
CA LEU A 12 10.18 -2.64 -7.11
C LEU A 12 9.73 -1.35 -6.42
N ILE A 13 10.49 -0.26 -6.57
CA ILE A 13 10.30 0.95 -5.75
C ILE A 13 9.03 1.71 -6.18
N THR A 14 8.83 1.89 -7.49
CA THR A 14 7.72 2.69 -8.01
C THR A 14 6.34 2.05 -7.72
N PRO A 15 6.12 0.75 -7.99
CA PRO A 15 4.85 0.09 -7.66
C PRO A 15 4.55 0.09 -6.17
N LEU A 16 5.57 -0.13 -5.32
CA LEU A 16 5.42 -0.09 -3.87
C LEU A 16 5.03 1.30 -3.37
N SER A 17 5.68 2.35 -3.87
CA SER A 17 5.37 3.73 -3.49
C SER A 17 3.94 4.10 -3.86
N ARG A 18 3.48 3.66 -5.04
CA ARG A 18 2.10 3.83 -5.47
C ARG A 18 1.13 3.09 -4.55
N LEU A 19 1.40 1.82 -4.25
CA LEU A 19 0.56 1.01 -3.36
C LEU A 19 0.44 1.65 -1.97
N LEU A 20 1.56 2.10 -1.38
CA LEU A 20 1.54 2.79 -0.08
C LEU A 20 0.73 4.09 -0.13
N GLY A 21 0.83 4.85 -1.22
CA GLY A 21 0.02 6.05 -1.42
C GLY A 21 -1.48 5.76 -1.55
N GLU A 22 -1.84 4.71 -2.28
CA GLU A 22 -3.23 4.25 -2.43
C GLU A 22 -3.80 3.77 -1.08
N VAL A 23 -3.06 2.92 -0.35
CA VAL A 23 -3.47 2.46 0.99
C VAL A 23 -3.62 3.62 1.97
N GLY A 24 -2.66 4.54 2.00
CA GLY A 24 -2.73 5.73 2.86
C GLY A 24 -3.97 6.59 2.58
N ARG A 25 -4.31 6.77 1.30
CA ARG A 25 -5.54 7.49 0.89
C ARG A 25 -6.79 6.74 1.35
N SER A 26 -6.86 5.43 1.15
CA SER A 26 -8.02 4.63 1.58
C SER A 26 -8.22 4.65 3.09
N ILE A 27 -7.15 4.64 3.89
CA ILE A 27 -7.23 4.77 5.36
C ILE A 27 -7.82 6.13 5.74
N ALA A 28 -7.34 7.21 5.13
CA ALA A 28 -7.83 8.56 5.38
C ALA A 28 -9.32 8.73 4.99
N GLU A 29 -9.72 8.20 3.84
CA GLU A 29 -11.12 8.19 3.40
C GLU A 29 -12.01 7.39 4.36
N THR A 30 -11.52 6.24 4.83
CA THR A 30 -12.23 5.40 5.81
C THR A 30 -12.40 6.14 7.15
N GLN A 31 -11.34 6.73 7.68
CA GLN A 31 -11.42 7.52 8.92
C GLN A 31 -12.42 8.67 8.77
N ARG A 32 -12.38 9.40 7.65
CA ARG A 32 -13.34 10.47 7.38
C ARG A 32 -14.78 9.96 7.35
N ALA A 33 -15.03 8.79 6.76
CA ALA A 33 -16.35 8.19 6.73
C ALA A 33 -16.85 7.82 8.14
N LEU A 34 -15.97 7.28 8.99
CA LEU A 34 -16.28 7.00 10.39
C LEU A 34 -16.63 8.28 11.15
N ASP A 35 -15.84 9.34 11.01
CA ASP A 35 -16.06 10.63 11.68
C ASP A 35 -17.40 11.25 11.25
N LEU A 36 -17.69 11.27 9.95
CA LEU A 36 -18.94 11.80 9.42
C LEU A 36 -20.15 11.00 9.91
N ASN A 37 -20.01 9.67 10.03
CA ASN A 37 -21.07 8.83 10.57
C ASN A 37 -21.33 9.15 12.04
N SER A 38 -20.28 9.25 12.87
CA SER A 38 -20.42 9.62 14.28
C SER A 38 -21.06 11.00 14.46
N ILE A 39 -20.68 11.99 13.66
CA ILE A 39 -21.30 13.32 13.66
C ILE A 39 -22.78 13.23 13.31
N LYS A 40 -23.12 12.51 12.23
CA LYS A 40 -24.51 12.36 11.80
C LYS A 40 -25.36 11.70 12.89
N THR A 41 -24.87 10.61 13.48
CA THR A 41 -25.55 9.92 14.58
C THR A 41 -25.72 10.83 15.79
N GLN A 42 -24.72 11.66 16.12
CA GLN A 42 -24.84 12.60 17.23
C GLN A 42 -25.96 13.62 16.99
N ILE A 43 -26.04 14.17 15.78
CA ILE A 43 -27.13 15.08 15.39
C ILE A 43 -28.50 14.39 15.51
N GLU A 44 -28.63 13.16 15.02
CA GLU A 44 -29.88 12.38 15.13
C GLU A 44 -30.29 12.13 16.60
N ILE A 45 -29.32 11.88 17.49
CA ILE A 45 -29.57 11.72 18.93
C ILE A 45 -30.07 13.03 19.55
N GLU A 46 -29.45 14.16 19.20
CA GLU A 46 -29.80 15.49 19.73
C GLU A 46 -31.17 15.97 19.25
N GLU A 47 -31.56 15.63 18.02
CA GLU A 47 -32.85 15.99 17.44
C GLU A 47 -34.02 15.13 17.97
N GLU A 48 -33.75 13.89 18.40
CA GLU A 48 -34.76 12.99 18.94
C GLU A 48 -35.06 13.31 20.41
N LYS A 49 -36.24 13.89 20.67
CA LYS A 49 -36.66 14.28 22.03
C LYS A 49 -36.56 13.14 23.04
N ALA A 50 -36.96 11.92 22.64
CA ALA A 50 -36.91 10.77 23.53
C ALA A 50 -35.49 10.34 23.90
N LEU A 51 -34.48 10.70 23.10
CA LEU A 51 -33.07 10.41 23.36
C LEU A 51 -32.36 11.60 24.00
N SER A 52 -32.78 12.83 23.72
CA SER A 52 -32.22 14.07 24.30
C SER A 52 -32.39 14.19 25.81
N GLU A 53 -33.39 13.50 26.39
CA GLU A 53 -33.58 13.41 27.84
C GLU A 53 -32.58 12.45 28.51
N TYR A 54 -31.86 11.65 27.72
CA TYR A 54 -30.80 10.77 28.18
C TYR A 54 -29.44 11.32 27.73
N ASP A 55 -28.41 11.18 28.56
CA ASP A 55 -27.03 11.60 28.24
C ASP A 55 -26.35 10.59 27.28
N ILE A 56 -26.99 10.35 26.14
CA ILE A 56 -26.51 9.41 25.11
C ILE A 56 -25.64 10.17 24.12
N GLN A 57 -24.47 9.60 23.82
CA GLN A 57 -23.54 10.15 22.83
C GLN A 57 -23.24 9.11 21.75
N ALA A 58 -23.00 9.57 20.52
CA ALA A 58 -22.56 8.73 19.43
C ALA A 58 -21.18 8.12 19.73
N ALA A 59 -21.00 6.85 19.35
CA ALA A 59 -19.69 6.21 19.43
C ALA A 59 -18.74 6.78 18.38
N TRP A 60 -17.50 7.08 18.79
CA TRP A 60 -16.42 7.51 17.89
C TRP A 60 -15.43 6.39 17.67
N TYR A 61 -15.27 6.00 16.41
CA TYR A 61 -14.30 4.98 16.00
C TYR A 61 -13.05 5.64 15.43
N HIS A 62 -11.90 5.09 15.80
CA HIS A 62 -10.61 5.55 15.32
C HIS A 62 -9.80 4.37 14.79
N ILE A 63 -9.05 4.60 13.72
CA ILE A 63 -8.04 3.68 13.21
C ILE A 63 -6.69 4.12 13.80
N PRO A 64 -6.29 3.61 14.98
CA PRO A 64 -5.07 4.07 15.64
C PRO A 64 -3.81 3.62 14.92
N GLU A 65 -3.87 2.42 14.32
CA GLU A 65 -2.73 1.76 13.71
C GLU A 65 -3.17 0.87 12.55
N VAL A 66 -2.35 0.84 11.50
CA VAL A 66 -2.49 -0.10 10.38
C VAL A 66 -1.14 -0.77 10.14
N ASP A 67 -1.12 -2.09 10.24
CA ASP A 67 0.02 -2.95 9.90
C ASP A 67 -0.17 -3.56 8.51
N LEU A 68 0.83 -3.41 7.65
CA LEU A 68 0.83 -3.90 6.27
C LEU A 68 2.01 -4.87 6.07
N GLU A 69 1.72 -6.06 5.55
CA GLU A 69 2.74 -7.06 5.18
C GLU A 69 2.57 -7.42 3.70
N LEU A 70 3.60 -7.10 2.90
CA LEU A 70 3.66 -7.45 1.48
C LEU A 70 4.73 -8.52 1.24
N LYS A 71 4.32 -9.63 0.64
CA LYS A 71 5.21 -10.73 0.21
C LYS A 71 5.30 -10.76 -1.30
N MET A 72 6.52 -10.81 -1.82
CA MET A 72 6.79 -10.81 -3.26
C MET A 72 7.74 -11.93 -3.64
N SER A 73 7.48 -12.54 -4.80
CA SER A 73 8.41 -13.42 -5.50
C SER A 73 9.23 -12.58 -6.48
N LEU A 74 10.55 -12.76 -6.46
CA LEU A 74 11.49 -12.11 -7.35
C LEU A 74 12.11 -13.18 -8.27
N THR A 75 12.11 -12.91 -9.57
CA THR A 75 12.70 -13.78 -10.58
C THR A 75 13.60 -12.97 -11.49
N VAL A 76 14.82 -13.43 -11.72
CA VAL A 76 15.73 -12.85 -12.72
C VAL A 76 15.73 -13.76 -13.94
N LYS A 77 15.34 -13.21 -15.11
CA LYS A 77 15.44 -13.89 -16.40
C LYS A 77 16.58 -13.31 -17.23
N LEU A 78 17.25 -14.11 -18.03
CA LEU A 78 18.24 -13.63 -18.99
C LEU A 78 17.58 -13.51 -20.36
N GLU A 79 17.37 -12.28 -20.84
CA GLU A 79 16.85 -12.04 -22.19
C GLU A 79 17.99 -11.94 -23.19
N GLU A 80 17.82 -12.58 -24.35
CA GLU A 80 18.79 -12.52 -25.45
C GLU A 80 18.77 -11.13 -26.11
N GLU A 81 19.90 -10.44 -26.07
CA GLU A 81 20.08 -9.22 -26.86
C GLU A 81 20.45 -9.62 -28.29
N ARG A 82 19.56 -9.33 -29.25
CA ARG A 82 19.76 -9.64 -30.67
C ARG A 82 20.06 -8.39 -31.49
N ASP A 83 20.96 -8.50 -32.46
CA ASP A 83 21.28 -7.41 -33.38
C ASP A 83 20.27 -7.28 -34.54
N SER A 84 20.46 -6.26 -35.38
CA SER A 84 19.62 -6.02 -36.56
C SER A 84 19.67 -7.15 -37.61
N LYS A 85 20.60 -8.10 -37.47
CA LYS A 85 20.72 -9.32 -38.28
C LYS A 85 20.24 -10.57 -37.52
N ASN A 86 19.53 -10.37 -36.41
CA ASN A 86 18.94 -11.40 -35.56
C ASN A 86 19.97 -12.36 -34.93
N GLN A 87 21.22 -11.92 -34.75
CA GLN A 87 22.26 -12.69 -34.06
C GLN A 87 22.30 -12.33 -32.57
N ILE A 88 22.42 -13.34 -31.70
CA ILE A 88 22.56 -13.15 -30.26
C ILE A 88 23.92 -12.50 -29.98
N ARG A 89 23.90 -11.30 -29.41
CA ARG A 89 25.09 -10.51 -29.05
C ARG A 89 25.39 -10.48 -27.57
N GLY A 90 24.42 -10.85 -26.74
CA GLY A 90 24.57 -10.84 -25.30
C GLY A 90 23.32 -11.35 -24.61
N TYR A 91 23.39 -11.37 -23.28
CA TYR A 91 22.27 -11.65 -22.41
C TYR A 91 22.12 -10.47 -21.45
N ARG A 92 20.90 -9.94 -21.33
CA ARG A 92 20.56 -8.91 -20.36
C ARG A 92 19.75 -9.54 -19.23
N PRO A 93 20.15 -9.37 -17.95
CA PRO A 93 19.30 -9.75 -16.84
C PRO A 93 18.08 -8.84 -16.79
N VAL A 94 16.89 -9.43 -16.64
CA VAL A 94 15.61 -8.74 -16.47
C VAL A 94 14.98 -9.18 -15.15
N LEU A 95 14.80 -8.23 -14.23
CA LEU A 95 14.18 -8.48 -12.94
C LEU A 95 12.64 -8.44 -13.07
N ASN A 96 11.97 -9.48 -12.59
CA ASN A 96 10.53 -9.58 -12.52
C ASN A 96 10.10 -9.76 -11.05
N ALA A 97 9.03 -9.06 -10.66
CA ALA A 97 8.49 -9.14 -9.31
C ALA A 97 6.97 -9.34 -9.35
N SER A 98 6.46 -10.28 -8.56
CA SER A 98 5.02 -10.55 -8.48
C SER A 98 4.55 -10.75 -7.02
N PRO A 99 3.34 -10.30 -6.66
CA PRO A 99 2.76 -10.58 -5.34
C PRO A 99 2.56 -12.08 -5.14
N LEU A 100 2.81 -12.56 -3.91
CA LEU A 100 2.66 -13.97 -3.53
C LEU A 100 1.18 -14.33 -3.29
N ASN A 101 0.39 -14.38 -4.36
CA ASN A 101 -0.96 -14.99 -4.35
C ASN A 101 -1.08 -15.94 -5.54
N ALA A 102 -0.87 -17.23 -5.26
CA ALA A 102 -1.16 -18.43 -6.04
C ALA A 102 -1.51 -18.26 -7.54
N SER A 103 -0.51 -18.39 -8.42
CA SER A 103 -0.54 -19.13 -9.71
C SER A 103 0.72 -18.83 -10.51
N TYR A 104 1.81 -19.57 -10.28
CA TYR A 104 2.97 -19.53 -11.18
C TYR A 104 3.39 -20.96 -11.53
N ASN A 105 3.01 -21.39 -12.73
CA ASN A 105 3.53 -22.61 -13.35
C ASN A 105 4.88 -22.25 -14.00
N SER A 106 5.97 -22.53 -13.30
CA SER A 106 7.33 -22.43 -13.86
C SER A 106 7.55 -23.59 -14.84
N LEU A 107 7.76 -23.26 -16.11
CA LEU A 107 8.31 -24.18 -17.11
C LEU A 107 9.59 -23.57 -17.65
N TYR A 108 10.72 -24.20 -17.29
CA TYR A 108 12.03 -24.13 -17.93
C TYR A 108 12.69 -22.75 -18.14
N SER A 109 13.65 -22.43 -17.26
CA SER A 109 15.06 -22.11 -17.55
C SER A 109 15.64 -21.40 -16.32
N TYR A 110 16.85 -21.79 -15.91
CA TYR A 110 17.61 -21.36 -14.73
C TYR A 110 17.14 -20.06 -14.02
N ASP A 111 16.10 -20.18 -13.18
CA ASP A 111 15.49 -19.07 -12.44
C ASP A 111 16.19 -18.93 -11.07
N VAL A 112 16.87 -17.82 -10.82
CA VAL A 112 17.22 -17.44 -9.44
C VAL A 112 15.95 -16.89 -8.80
N GLN A 113 15.31 -17.70 -7.96
CA GLN A 113 14.11 -17.33 -7.22
C GLN A 113 14.51 -16.74 -5.85
N GLY A 114 14.10 -15.50 -5.61
CA GLY A 114 14.22 -14.82 -4.32
C GLY A 114 12.85 -14.46 -3.76
N SER A 115 12.75 -14.29 -2.44
CA SER A 115 11.55 -13.74 -1.79
C SER A 115 11.87 -12.42 -1.09
N SER A 116 10.99 -11.44 -1.21
CA SER A 116 11.08 -10.18 -0.47
C SER A 116 9.86 -9.98 0.43
N CYS A 117 10.09 -9.39 1.60
CA CYS A 117 9.05 -9.05 2.58
C CYS A 117 9.19 -7.60 2.99
N ILE A 118 8.11 -6.84 2.87
CA ILE A 118 8.05 -5.43 3.27
C ILE A 118 6.99 -5.28 4.36
N LYS A 119 7.37 -4.62 5.45
CA LYS A 119 6.48 -4.32 6.58
C LYS A 119 6.39 -2.81 6.76
N ALA A 120 5.17 -2.29 6.85
CA ALA A 120 4.91 -0.90 7.11
C ALA A 120 3.88 -0.76 8.25
N LYS A 121 4.08 0.23 9.12
CA LYS A 121 3.18 0.60 10.20
C LYS A 121 2.79 2.06 10.01
N ILE A 122 1.49 2.32 9.90
CA ILE A 122 0.92 3.67 9.82
C ILE A 122 0.23 3.94 11.15
N VAL A 123 0.61 5.03 11.81
CA VAL A 123 0.04 5.43 13.10
C VAL A 123 -0.64 6.78 13.00
N SER A 124 -1.79 6.91 13.67
CA SER A 124 -2.49 8.18 13.79
C SER A 124 -1.77 9.08 14.79
N ILE A 125 -1.36 10.28 14.35
CA ILE A 125 -0.77 11.29 15.23
C ILE A 125 -1.81 12.39 15.43
N PRO A 126 -2.41 12.55 16.62
CA PRO A 126 -3.38 13.61 16.87
C PRO A 126 -2.71 14.97 16.66
N ALA A 127 -3.47 15.92 16.12
CA ALA A 127 -2.97 17.27 15.89
C ALA A 127 -2.54 17.91 17.22
N SER A 128 -1.36 18.54 17.27
CA SER A 128 -0.92 19.27 18.46
C SER A 128 -1.90 20.41 18.73
N SER A 129 -2.51 20.43 19.92
CA SER A 129 -3.39 21.52 20.34
C SER A 129 -2.58 22.81 20.46
N LYS A 130 -2.68 23.71 19.49
CA LYS A 130 -2.31 25.12 19.71
C LYS A 130 -3.47 25.77 20.42
N VAL A 131 -3.38 25.82 21.76
CA VAL A 131 -4.24 26.70 22.55
C VAL A 131 -3.94 28.13 22.08
N ARG A 132 -4.94 28.79 21.49
CA ARG A 132 -4.91 30.25 21.33
C ARG A 132 -5.14 30.82 22.73
N GLU A 133 -4.10 31.33 23.36
CA GLU A 133 -4.27 32.23 24.50
C GLU A 133 -5.03 33.47 23.97
N GLY A 134 -6.14 33.78 24.64
CA GLY A 134 -7.03 34.90 24.32
C GLY A 134 -6.55 36.22 24.89
#